data_AF-A0A9W4KQI9-F1
#
_entry.id   AF-A0A9W4KQI9-F1
#
_cell.length_a   1.000
_cell.length_b   1.000
_cell.length_c   1.000
_cell.angle_alpha   90.00
_cell.angle_beta   90.00
_cell.angle_gamma   90.00
#
_symmetry.space_group_name_H-M   'P 1'
#
loop_
_entity.id
_entity.type
_entity.pdbx_description
1 polymer ?
#
loop_
_entity_poly.entity_id
_entity_poly.type
_entity_poly.pdbx_seq_one_letter_code
_entity_poly.pdbx_strand_id
1 'polypeptide(L)'
;MTVLRSVLIDAYVALDGGRGLKPAVSQRVVEDEILFNEFMNNGINVLHSTTARDTMLYPRLPQLCRESSALYSICIAFQLALSSTATSQFCEYFDTALKTFRSELACSTTLSDGTLTSGLLLCTIGLMHGLPWTMHLEGMHNILQSHGLDDLHRQTTPTQFRIHLLEVMGVLDLACFSVGRQAPEIGIWRRYCQPAALRYGIEPVSGLPRTLLDIFAGIGAETTEQTLWDWAGEPGTFLQCYLWEAHRLAGILIIRKQANTSSTPTPNNNISARRQPAKCPADTSVLVARILASLDALRLASGERPTEDVFIKNAILFPMFVAGLEASVLRRKPEWKQTIRNGLLGSHQCEVLLSLLEELWQKEDPNLSVHELARQKRLEMGLI
;
A
#
# COMPACT_ATOMS: atom_id res chain seq x y z
N MET A 1 26.05 -12.59 -10.92
CA MET A 1 26.22 -11.93 -12.24
C MET A 1 26.05 -12.89 -13.42
N THR A 2 26.71 -14.06 -13.46
CA THR A 2 26.56 -15.02 -14.58
C THR A 2 25.14 -15.60 -14.74
N VAL A 3 24.35 -15.65 -13.67
CA VAL A 3 22.98 -16.19 -13.64
C VAL A 3 21.91 -15.20 -14.13
N LEU A 4 22.11 -13.89 -13.96
CA LEU A 4 21.18 -12.86 -14.48
C LEU A 4 21.27 -12.75 -16.01
N ARG A 5 22.48 -12.93 -16.56
CA ARG A 5 22.71 -12.99 -18.01
C ARG A 5 21.94 -14.13 -18.69
N SER A 6 21.75 -15.29 -18.04
CA SER A 6 21.00 -16.39 -18.66
C SER A 6 19.50 -16.08 -18.73
N VAL A 7 18.95 -15.45 -17.69
CA VAL A 7 17.53 -15.01 -17.65
C VAL A 7 17.26 -13.96 -18.74
N LEU A 8 18.18 -13.01 -18.92
CA LEU A 8 18.11 -12.01 -19.98
C LEU A 8 18.16 -12.64 -21.38
N ILE A 9 19.05 -13.62 -21.60
CA ILE A 9 19.15 -14.31 -22.90
C ILE A 9 17.88 -15.12 -23.18
N ASP A 10 17.33 -15.83 -22.20
CA ASP A 10 16.13 -16.66 -22.39
C ASP A 10 14.87 -15.81 -22.64
N ALA A 11 14.73 -14.65 -21.97
CA ALA A 11 13.64 -13.70 -22.21
C ALA A 11 13.70 -13.07 -23.61
N TYR A 12 14.90 -12.75 -24.11
CA TYR A 12 15.08 -12.18 -25.45
C TYR A 12 14.95 -13.22 -26.57
N VAL A 13 15.40 -14.47 -26.35
CA VAL A 13 15.28 -15.56 -27.33
C VAL A 13 13.82 -16.00 -27.51
N ALA A 14 12.99 -15.88 -26.48
CA ALA A 14 11.55 -16.11 -26.60
C ALA A 14 10.82 -15.06 -27.47
N LEU A 15 11.41 -13.87 -27.64
CA LEU A 15 10.77 -12.73 -28.32
C LEU A 15 11.20 -12.54 -29.78
N ASP A 16 12.34 -13.06 -30.23
CA ASP A 16 12.90 -12.68 -31.55
C ASP A 16 13.31 -13.88 -32.42
N GLY A 17 12.43 -14.22 -33.36
CA GLY A 17 12.68 -15.17 -34.43
C GLY A 17 13.56 -14.59 -35.54
N GLY A 18 14.88 -14.57 -35.32
CA GLY A 18 15.87 -14.68 -36.40
C GLY A 18 16.45 -13.40 -37.02
N ARG A 19 17.73 -13.15 -36.64
CA ARG A 19 18.85 -12.54 -37.39
C ARG A 19 18.64 -11.17 -38.07
N GLY A 20 18.99 -10.13 -37.32
CA GLY A 20 19.40 -8.82 -37.85
C GLY A 20 19.87 -7.77 -36.81
N LEU A 21 19.57 -7.95 -35.52
CA LEU A 21 19.53 -6.87 -34.52
C LEU A 21 20.65 -6.84 -33.44
N LYS A 22 21.79 -7.51 -33.67
CA LYS A 22 22.79 -7.78 -32.61
C LYS A 22 23.30 -6.57 -31.79
N PRO A 23 23.56 -5.36 -32.35
CA PRO A 23 24.09 -4.24 -31.56
C PRO A 23 23.03 -3.60 -30.66
N ALA A 24 21.80 -3.41 -31.17
CA ALA A 24 20.71 -2.75 -30.44
C ALA A 24 20.16 -3.63 -29.30
N VAL A 25 20.08 -4.95 -29.52
CA VAL A 25 19.70 -5.93 -28.49
C VAL A 25 20.75 -5.95 -27.37
N SER A 26 22.03 -5.89 -27.71
CA SER A 26 23.10 -5.85 -26.70
C SER A 26 23.07 -4.56 -25.87
N GLN A 27 22.66 -3.43 -26.46
CA GLN A 27 22.56 -2.15 -25.77
C GLN A 27 21.36 -2.12 -24.80
N ARG A 28 20.19 -2.60 -25.25
CA ARG A 28 18.97 -2.65 -24.41
C ARG A 28 19.12 -3.59 -23.21
N VAL A 29 19.80 -4.73 -23.39
CA VAL A 29 20.13 -5.64 -22.28
C VAL A 29 20.99 -4.95 -21.20
N VAL A 30 21.96 -4.12 -21.60
CA VAL A 30 22.79 -3.38 -20.65
C VAL A 30 21.98 -2.30 -19.92
N GLU A 31 21.12 -1.59 -20.63
CA GLU A 31 20.22 -0.59 -20.04
C GLU A 31 19.25 -1.22 -19.03
N ASP A 32 18.68 -2.38 -19.37
CA ASP A 32 17.83 -3.16 -18.48
C ASP A 32 18.57 -3.61 -17.22
N GLU A 33 19.81 -4.09 -17.35
CA GLU A 33 20.65 -4.44 -16.20
C GLU A 33 20.92 -3.23 -15.31
N ILE A 34 21.16 -2.05 -15.88
CA ILE A 34 21.36 -0.81 -15.11
C ILE A 34 20.09 -0.45 -14.34
N LEU A 35 18.93 -0.43 -15.00
CA LEU A 35 17.65 -0.09 -14.38
C LEU A 35 17.25 -1.10 -13.29
N PHE A 36 17.47 -2.39 -13.52
CA PHE A 36 17.22 -3.40 -12.51
C PHE A 36 18.16 -3.27 -11.31
N ASN A 37 19.44 -2.96 -11.53
CA ASN A 37 20.36 -2.69 -10.43
C ASN A 37 19.97 -1.42 -9.65
N GLU A 38 19.48 -0.39 -10.35
CA GLU A 38 18.97 0.81 -9.70
C GLU A 38 17.71 0.52 -8.86
N PHE A 39 16.80 -0.32 -9.35
CA PHE A 39 15.68 -0.84 -8.56
C PHE A 39 16.18 -1.53 -7.29
N MET A 40 17.14 -2.44 -7.42
CA MET A 40 17.68 -3.19 -6.29
C MET A 40 18.31 -2.27 -5.23
N ASN A 41 19.01 -1.21 -5.65
CA ASN A 41 19.72 -0.33 -4.72
C ASN A 41 18.83 0.78 -4.15
N ASN A 42 17.88 1.28 -4.94
CA ASN A 42 17.10 2.49 -4.64
C ASN A 42 15.59 2.22 -4.70
N GLY A 43 15.06 1.65 -5.78
CA GLY A 43 13.61 1.51 -5.93
C GLY A 43 12.94 0.65 -4.84
N ILE A 44 13.58 -0.44 -4.42
CA ILE A 44 13.08 -1.37 -3.40
C ILE A 44 12.87 -0.70 -2.03
N ASN A 45 13.52 0.44 -1.78
CA ASN A 45 13.39 1.21 -0.53
C ASN A 45 11.98 1.78 -0.36
N VAL A 46 11.29 2.08 -1.46
CA VAL A 46 9.95 2.68 -1.43
C VAL A 46 8.89 1.66 -0.97
N LEU A 47 9.18 0.36 -1.10
CA LEU A 47 8.25 -0.71 -0.77
C LEU A 47 8.11 -1.00 0.73
N HIS A 48 8.99 -0.45 1.57
CA HIS A 48 9.06 -0.80 2.98
C HIS A 48 9.07 0.47 3.82
N SER A 49 8.41 0.42 4.98
CA SER A 49 8.49 1.48 5.99
C SER A 49 9.40 1.09 7.16
N THR A 50 10.11 -0.04 7.04
CA THR A 50 11.08 -0.56 8.02
C THR A 50 12.36 -1.03 7.31
N THR A 51 13.40 -1.34 8.09
CA THR A 51 14.65 -1.92 7.59
C THR A 51 14.57 -3.40 7.23
N ALA A 52 13.40 -4.04 7.35
CA ALA A 52 13.23 -5.47 7.09
C ALA A 52 13.36 -5.89 5.61
N ARG A 53 13.58 -4.95 4.68
CA ARG A 53 13.86 -5.24 3.26
C ARG A 53 15.07 -6.18 3.08
N ASP A 54 16.08 -6.03 3.94
CA ASP A 54 17.41 -6.65 3.76
C ASP A 54 17.35 -8.15 4.05
N THR A 55 16.32 -8.60 4.77
CA THR A 55 16.14 -10.00 5.19
C THR A 55 15.06 -10.72 4.41
N MET A 56 14.19 -10.00 3.70
CA MET A 56 13.00 -10.57 3.03
C MET A 56 13.13 -10.55 1.50
N LEU A 57 12.72 -9.45 0.85
CA LEU A 57 12.58 -9.38 -0.62
C LEU A 57 13.93 -9.29 -1.34
N TYR A 58 14.84 -8.43 -0.87
CA TYR A 58 16.10 -8.12 -1.53
C TYR A 58 16.94 -9.37 -1.89
N PRO A 59 17.28 -10.28 -0.95
CA PRO A 59 18.12 -11.45 -1.27
C PRO A 59 17.44 -12.47 -2.19
N ARG A 60 16.10 -12.46 -2.27
CA ARG A 60 15.30 -13.44 -3.01
C ARG A 60 14.97 -12.99 -4.42
N LEU A 61 14.95 -11.69 -4.70
CA LEU A 61 14.45 -11.15 -5.96
C LEU A 61 15.09 -11.78 -7.21
N PRO A 62 16.41 -12.03 -7.29
CA PRO A 62 17.00 -12.69 -8.47
C PRO A 62 16.48 -14.13 -8.70
N GLN A 63 16.10 -14.85 -7.63
CA GLN A 63 15.46 -16.15 -7.76
C GLN A 63 14.00 -16.00 -8.21
N LEU A 64 13.26 -15.06 -7.61
CA LEU A 64 11.86 -14.81 -7.95
C LEU A 64 11.71 -14.40 -9.43
N CYS A 65 12.67 -13.65 -9.99
CA CYS A 65 12.68 -13.30 -11.42
C CYS A 65 12.88 -14.50 -12.35
N ARG A 66 13.31 -15.65 -11.83
CA ARG A 66 13.36 -16.92 -12.58
C ARG A 66 12.05 -17.70 -12.48
N GLU A 67 11.27 -17.45 -11.43
CA GLU A 67 9.97 -18.09 -11.20
C GLU A 67 8.83 -17.37 -11.95
N SER A 68 9.00 -16.08 -12.23
CA SER A 68 8.06 -15.24 -12.99
C SER A 68 8.80 -14.51 -14.11
N SER A 69 8.35 -14.73 -15.34
CA SER A 69 8.83 -14.04 -16.54
C SER A 69 8.41 -12.56 -16.57
N ALA A 70 7.36 -12.17 -15.84
CA ALA A 70 6.95 -10.78 -15.72
C ALA A 70 7.80 -9.97 -14.73
N LEU A 71 8.32 -10.60 -13.67
CA LEU A 71 8.86 -9.88 -12.50
C LEU A 71 10.02 -8.93 -12.86
N TYR A 72 10.94 -9.36 -13.71
CA TYR A 72 12.10 -8.54 -14.07
C TYR A 72 11.69 -7.23 -14.74
N SER A 73 10.79 -7.31 -15.73
CA SER A 73 10.24 -6.13 -16.41
C SER A 73 9.40 -5.26 -15.47
N ILE A 74 8.72 -5.86 -14.48
CA ILE A 74 7.98 -5.11 -13.45
C ILE A 74 8.94 -4.31 -12.57
N CYS A 75 10.07 -4.88 -12.14
CA CYS A 75 11.08 -4.15 -11.37
C CYS A 75 11.64 -2.95 -12.14
N ILE A 76 11.88 -3.12 -13.45
CA ILE A 76 12.31 -2.02 -14.32
C ILE A 76 11.21 -0.96 -14.45
N ALA A 77 9.97 -1.37 -14.74
CA ALA A 77 8.83 -0.46 -14.82
C ALA A 77 8.65 0.32 -13.50
N PHE A 78 8.84 -0.35 -12.36
CA PHE A 78 8.78 0.27 -11.04
C PHE A 78 9.85 1.36 -10.89
N GLN A 79 11.10 1.06 -11.22
CA GLN A 79 12.18 2.05 -11.13
C GLN A 79 11.95 3.26 -12.05
N LEU A 80 11.44 3.01 -13.26
CA LEU A 80 11.06 4.07 -14.19
C LEU A 80 9.89 4.91 -13.65
N ALA A 81 8.95 4.30 -12.94
CA ALA A 81 7.83 4.99 -12.28
C ALA A 81 8.29 5.94 -11.17
N LEU A 82 9.38 5.61 -10.47
CA LEU A 82 9.99 6.49 -9.45
C LEU A 82 10.78 7.65 -10.04
N SER A 83 11.23 7.51 -11.29
CA SER A 83 11.93 8.58 -11.99
C SER A 83 10.95 9.69 -12.32
N SER A 84 11.34 10.95 -12.10
CA SER A 84 10.47 12.15 -12.05
C SER A 84 9.71 12.52 -13.33
N THR A 85 9.69 11.64 -14.34
CA THR A 85 8.95 11.81 -15.58
C THR A 85 8.29 10.49 -15.96
N ALA A 86 6.98 10.50 -16.20
CA ALA A 86 6.30 9.40 -16.89
C ALA A 86 6.84 9.36 -18.33
N THR A 87 7.94 8.63 -18.51
CA THR A 87 8.61 8.50 -19.80
C THR A 87 7.84 7.55 -20.71
N SER A 88 7.98 7.71 -22.02
CA SER A 88 7.50 6.71 -22.99
C SER A 88 8.02 5.30 -22.67
N GLN A 89 9.23 5.23 -22.09
CA GLN A 89 9.87 4.02 -21.63
C GLN A 89 9.09 3.37 -20.48
N PHE A 90 8.66 4.14 -19.45
CA PHE A 90 7.79 3.60 -18.40
C PHE A 90 6.54 2.94 -19.00
N CYS A 91 5.85 3.63 -19.90
CA CYS A 91 4.65 3.09 -20.54
C CYS A 91 4.95 1.78 -21.29
N GLU A 92 6.02 1.70 -22.06
CA GLU A 92 6.40 0.49 -22.80
C GLU A 92 6.68 -0.70 -21.87
N TYR A 93 7.48 -0.50 -20.82
CA TYR A 93 7.80 -1.56 -19.86
C TYR A 93 6.56 -1.96 -19.05
N PHE A 94 5.76 -0.99 -18.61
CA PHE A 94 4.54 -1.27 -17.84
C PHE A 94 3.52 -2.05 -18.67
N ASP A 95 3.28 -1.67 -19.93
CA ASP A 95 2.34 -2.37 -20.81
C ASP A 95 2.78 -3.80 -21.10
N THR A 96 4.08 -4.00 -21.34
CA THR A 96 4.68 -5.31 -21.58
C THR A 96 4.59 -6.17 -20.32
N ALA A 97 5.04 -5.65 -19.18
CA ALA A 97 4.99 -6.30 -17.88
C ALA A 97 3.57 -6.74 -17.51
N LEU A 98 2.58 -5.86 -17.71
CA LEU A 98 1.18 -6.13 -17.41
C LEU A 98 0.59 -7.23 -18.30
N LYS A 99 0.91 -7.22 -19.60
CA LYS A 99 0.47 -8.28 -20.54
C LYS A 99 1.09 -9.62 -20.16
N THR A 100 2.39 -9.64 -19.88
CA THR A 100 3.10 -10.86 -19.46
C THR A 100 2.51 -11.41 -18.15
N PHE A 101 2.34 -10.56 -17.13
CA PHE A 101 1.76 -10.98 -15.85
C PHE A 101 0.33 -11.52 -16.01
N ARG A 102 -0.53 -10.85 -16.80
CA ARG A 102 -1.89 -11.35 -17.06
C ARG A 102 -1.89 -12.70 -17.79
N SER A 103 -0.96 -12.89 -18.74
CA SER A 103 -0.80 -14.17 -19.44
C SER A 103 -0.33 -15.27 -18.49
N GLU A 104 0.63 -14.97 -17.60
CA GLU A 104 1.06 -15.91 -16.57
C GLU A 104 -0.08 -16.28 -15.65
N LEU A 105 -0.83 -15.29 -15.15
CA LEU A 105 -1.95 -15.50 -14.25
C LEU A 105 -3.04 -16.38 -14.89
N ALA A 106 -3.35 -16.16 -16.17
CA ALA A 106 -4.33 -16.95 -16.91
C ALA A 106 -3.90 -18.42 -17.13
N CYS A 107 -2.60 -18.67 -17.24
CA CYS A 107 -2.04 -20.02 -17.43
C CYS A 107 -1.67 -20.70 -16.10
N SER A 108 -1.68 -19.97 -14.99
CA SER A 108 -1.26 -20.48 -13.69
C SER A 108 -2.38 -21.28 -13.05
N THR A 109 -2.10 -22.53 -12.75
CA THR A 109 -2.91 -23.30 -11.81
C THR A 109 -2.52 -22.88 -10.39
N THR A 110 -1.26 -22.99 -10.00
CA THR A 110 -0.77 -22.51 -8.69
C THR A 110 -0.01 -21.19 -8.79
N LEU A 111 -0.14 -20.32 -7.79
CA LEU A 111 0.58 -19.05 -7.74
C LEU A 111 1.96 -19.20 -7.06
N SER A 112 3.06 -19.16 -7.83
CA SER A 112 4.43 -19.18 -7.31
C SER A 112 4.74 -17.94 -6.45
N ASP A 113 5.80 -17.99 -5.64
CA ASP A 113 6.24 -16.81 -4.86
C ASP A 113 6.65 -15.68 -5.83
N GLY A 114 7.31 -16.03 -6.94
CA GLY A 114 7.65 -15.09 -8.01
C GLY A 114 6.45 -14.38 -8.63
N THR A 115 5.42 -15.11 -9.05
CA THR A 115 4.22 -14.52 -9.67
C THR A 115 3.39 -13.71 -8.67
N LEU A 116 3.29 -14.17 -7.42
CA LEU A 116 2.65 -13.36 -6.36
C LEU A 116 3.42 -12.06 -6.13
N THR A 117 4.75 -12.11 -6.06
CA THR A 117 5.59 -10.91 -5.95
C THR A 117 5.38 -9.96 -7.14
N SER A 118 5.29 -10.49 -8.36
CA SER A 118 4.99 -9.70 -9.56
C SER A 118 3.68 -8.93 -9.44
N GLY A 119 2.61 -9.62 -9.05
CA GLY A 119 1.32 -8.97 -8.91
C GLY A 119 1.28 -7.95 -7.79
N LEU A 120 1.95 -8.20 -6.66
CA LEU A 120 2.06 -7.23 -5.57
C LEU A 120 2.83 -5.98 -6.00
N LEU A 121 3.96 -6.11 -6.69
CA LEU A 121 4.70 -4.95 -7.22
C LEU A 121 3.89 -4.19 -8.28
N LEU A 122 3.15 -4.87 -9.15
CA LEU A 122 2.24 -4.22 -10.10
C LEU A 122 1.13 -3.44 -9.39
N CYS A 123 0.57 -4.02 -8.31
CA CYS A 123 -0.40 -3.30 -7.48
C CYS A 123 0.22 -2.05 -6.87
N THR A 124 1.48 -2.13 -6.43
CA THR A 124 2.21 -0.98 -5.88
C THR A 124 2.51 0.09 -6.93
N ILE A 125 2.83 -0.26 -8.18
CA ILE A 125 2.91 0.75 -9.25
C ILE A 125 1.55 1.41 -9.44
N GLY A 126 0.47 0.60 -9.50
CA GLY A 126 -0.87 1.11 -9.72
C GLY A 126 -1.33 2.08 -8.63
N LEU A 127 -1.13 1.73 -7.35
CA LEU A 127 -1.53 2.58 -6.22
C LEU A 127 -0.75 3.91 -6.16
N MET A 128 0.51 3.93 -6.63
CA MET A 128 1.35 5.14 -6.66
C MET A 128 0.97 6.09 -7.80
N HIS A 129 0.52 5.53 -8.94
CA HIS A 129 0.19 6.29 -10.15
C HIS A 129 -1.32 6.47 -10.37
N GLY A 130 -2.15 6.00 -9.45
CA GLY A 130 -3.61 6.08 -9.57
C GLY A 130 -4.19 5.20 -10.67
N LEU A 131 -3.46 4.17 -11.10
CA LEU A 131 -3.92 3.21 -12.11
C LEU A 131 -4.79 2.14 -11.45
N PRO A 132 -5.74 1.52 -12.17
CA PRO A 132 -6.53 0.44 -11.63
C PRO A 132 -5.64 -0.73 -11.17
N TRP A 133 -5.75 -1.16 -9.91
CA TRP A 133 -4.90 -2.20 -9.33
C TRP A 133 -5.61 -3.27 -8.52
N THR A 134 -6.79 -2.99 -7.96
CA THR A 134 -7.44 -3.96 -7.05
C THR A 134 -7.95 -5.23 -7.73
N MET A 135 -8.23 -5.17 -9.04
CA MET A 135 -8.53 -6.38 -9.83
C MET A 135 -7.35 -7.36 -9.90
N HIS A 136 -6.11 -6.87 -9.76
CA HIS A 136 -4.94 -7.74 -9.72
C HIS A 136 -4.85 -8.49 -8.39
N LEU A 137 -5.21 -7.85 -7.28
CA LEU A 137 -5.37 -8.54 -5.99
C LEU A 137 -6.44 -9.61 -6.06
N GLU A 138 -7.61 -9.28 -6.61
CA GLU A 138 -8.72 -10.23 -6.78
C GLU A 138 -8.31 -11.43 -7.64
N GLY A 139 -7.66 -11.20 -8.78
CA GLY A 139 -7.18 -12.27 -9.65
C GLY A 139 -6.17 -13.19 -8.95
N MET A 140 -5.22 -12.62 -8.21
CA MET A 140 -4.27 -13.40 -7.42
C MET A 140 -4.97 -14.20 -6.31
N HIS A 141 -5.90 -13.57 -5.58
CA HIS A 141 -6.65 -14.18 -4.48
C HIS A 141 -7.49 -15.37 -4.96
N ASN A 142 -8.15 -15.26 -6.10
CA ASN A 142 -8.99 -16.34 -6.65
C ASN A 142 -8.18 -17.62 -6.95
N ILE A 143 -6.98 -17.48 -7.53
CA ILE A 143 -6.08 -18.62 -7.79
C ILE A 143 -5.62 -19.23 -6.47
N LEU A 144 -5.17 -18.36 -5.58
CA LEU A 144 -4.72 -18.68 -4.24
C LEU A 144 -5.79 -19.47 -3.45
N GLN A 145 -7.05 -19.02 -3.48
CA GLN A 145 -8.19 -19.69 -2.85
C GLN A 145 -8.48 -21.05 -3.48
N SER A 146 -8.44 -21.14 -4.82
CA SER A 146 -8.68 -22.39 -5.57
C SER A 146 -7.68 -23.50 -5.23
N HIS A 147 -6.51 -23.13 -4.69
CA HIS A 147 -5.43 -24.06 -4.33
C HIS A 147 -5.22 -24.19 -2.82
N GLY A 148 -6.28 -24.03 -2.04
CA GLY A 148 -6.29 -24.41 -0.63
C GLY A 148 -5.71 -23.36 0.30
N LEU A 149 -5.87 -22.06 0.02
CA LEU A 149 -5.59 -21.03 1.03
C LEU A 149 -6.43 -21.19 2.29
N ASP A 150 -7.62 -21.78 2.17
CA ASP A 150 -8.44 -22.17 3.31
C ASP A 150 -7.87 -23.43 4.02
N ASP A 151 -7.07 -24.26 3.30
CA ASP A 151 -6.37 -25.45 3.80
C ASP A 151 -4.95 -25.16 4.34
N LEU A 152 -4.47 -23.91 4.30
CA LEU A 152 -3.20 -23.48 4.92
C LEU A 152 -3.15 -23.83 6.43
N HIS A 153 -4.33 -24.02 7.05
CA HIS A 153 -4.48 -24.47 8.42
C HIS A 153 -4.30 -25.99 8.64
N ARG A 154 -4.30 -26.83 7.59
CA ARG A 154 -4.45 -28.29 7.76
C ARG A 154 -3.29 -29.17 7.31
N GLN A 155 -2.45 -28.85 6.31
CA GLN A 155 -1.52 -29.89 5.80
C GLN A 155 -0.09 -29.46 5.40
N THR A 156 0.22 -28.17 5.21
CA THR A 156 1.61 -27.72 4.95
C THR A 156 1.85 -26.35 5.57
N THR A 157 2.82 -26.26 6.48
CA THR A 157 3.24 -24.98 7.05
C THR A 157 3.78 -24.08 5.93
N PRO A 158 3.14 -22.94 5.63
CA PRO A 158 3.63 -22.02 4.62
C PRO A 158 5.04 -21.52 4.97
N THR A 159 5.85 -21.23 3.96
CA THR A 159 7.18 -20.65 4.18
C THR A 159 7.03 -19.25 4.80
N GLN A 160 8.02 -18.80 5.57
CA GLN A 160 8.02 -17.45 6.14
C GLN A 160 7.86 -16.36 5.07
N PHE A 161 8.43 -16.58 3.87
CA PHE A 161 8.30 -15.63 2.77
C PHE A 161 6.87 -15.63 2.19
N ARG A 162 6.22 -16.79 2.06
CA ARG A 162 4.82 -16.85 1.65
C ARG A 162 3.90 -16.15 2.64
N ILE A 163 4.13 -16.31 3.94
CA ILE A 163 3.38 -15.57 4.98
C ILE A 163 3.57 -14.07 4.78
N HIS A 164 4.81 -13.61 4.59
CA HIS A 164 5.08 -12.20 4.33
C HIS A 164 4.35 -11.68 3.08
N LEU A 165 4.37 -12.39 1.95
CA LEU A 165 3.64 -11.98 0.75
C LEU A 165 2.12 -11.89 1.01
N LEU A 166 1.56 -12.79 1.82
CA LEU A 166 0.15 -12.72 2.22
C LEU A 166 -0.12 -11.52 3.14
N GLU A 167 0.78 -11.16 4.04
CA GLU A 167 0.67 -9.96 4.86
C GLU A 167 0.68 -8.70 4.00
N VAL A 168 1.61 -8.59 3.03
CA VAL A 168 1.64 -7.47 2.08
C VAL A 168 0.34 -7.39 1.30
N MET A 169 -0.14 -8.53 0.79
CA MET A 169 -1.44 -8.61 0.11
C MET A 169 -2.60 -8.17 1.00
N GLY A 170 -2.55 -8.56 2.29
CA GLY A 170 -3.54 -8.19 3.30
C GLY A 170 -3.56 -6.69 3.59
N VAL A 171 -2.38 -6.06 3.71
CA VAL A 171 -2.25 -4.61 3.90
C VAL A 171 -2.78 -3.85 2.70
N LEU A 172 -2.43 -4.27 1.48
CA LEU A 172 -2.96 -3.68 0.24
C LEU A 172 -4.49 -3.83 0.13
N ASP A 173 -5.08 -4.88 0.70
CA ASP A 173 -6.52 -5.09 0.66
C ASP A 173 -7.31 -4.25 1.68
N LEU A 174 -6.66 -3.61 2.65
CA LEU A 174 -7.33 -2.78 3.66
C LEU A 174 -7.99 -1.54 3.03
N ALA A 175 -9.32 -1.48 3.08
CA ALA A 175 -10.09 -0.41 2.43
C ALA A 175 -9.69 1.00 2.90
N CYS A 176 -9.37 1.19 4.18
CA CYS A 176 -8.97 2.47 4.74
C CYS A 176 -7.64 3.01 4.16
N PHE A 177 -6.81 2.15 3.58
CA PHE A 177 -5.54 2.53 2.96
C PHE A 177 -5.65 2.76 1.45
N SER A 178 -6.86 2.89 0.92
CA SER A 178 -7.11 3.14 -0.50
C SER A 178 -8.13 4.26 -0.73
N VAL A 179 -8.00 4.97 -1.85
CA VAL A 179 -8.93 6.01 -2.28
C VAL A 179 -9.38 5.70 -3.70
N GLY A 180 -10.70 5.78 -3.94
CA GLY A 180 -11.25 5.51 -5.28
C GLY A 180 -11.28 4.02 -5.68
N ARG A 181 -11.17 3.12 -4.69
CA ARG A 181 -11.20 1.66 -4.89
C ARG A 181 -12.31 1.22 -5.86
N GLN A 182 -11.96 0.38 -6.84
CA GLN A 182 -12.89 -0.10 -7.88
C GLN A 182 -13.47 -1.47 -7.55
N ALA A 183 -12.68 -2.39 -7.02
CA ALA A 183 -13.16 -3.68 -6.53
C ALA A 183 -13.52 -3.61 -5.02
N PRO A 184 -14.46 -4.43 -4.52
CA PRO A 184 -14.70 -4.57 -3.09
C PRO A 184 -13.44 -5.02 -2.31
N GLU A 185 -13.45 -4.83 -1.00
CA GLU A 185 -12.45 -5.46 -0.13
C GLU A 185 -12.68 -6.98 -0.05
N ILE A 186 -11.60 -7.74 -0.03
CA ILE A 186 -11.66 -9.21 0.03
C ILE A 186 -11.65 -9.66 1.50
N GLY A 187 -11.02 -8.89 2.39
CA GLY A 187 -10.81 -9.21 3.80
C GLY A 187 -9.61 -10.11 4.03
N ILE A 188 -8.55 -10.00 3.21
CA ILE A 188 -7.39 -10.91 3.23
C ILE A 188 -6.70 -10.90 4.59
N TRP A 189 -6.44 -9.73 5.16
CA TRP A 189 -5.78 -9.61 6.46
C TRP A 189 -6.52 -10.40 7.55
N ARG A 190 -7.81 -10.15 7.67
CA ARG A 190 -8.67 -10.77 8.67
C ARG A 190 -8.81 -12.28 8.48
N ARG A 191 -8.94 -12.74 7.23
CA ARG A 191 -9.17 -14.16 6.92
C ARG A 191 -7.90 -15.00 7.05
N TYR A 192 -6.75 -14.45 6.67
CA TYR A 192 -5.54 -15.25 6.45
C TYR A 192 -4.33 -14.79 7.27
N CYS A 193 -4.22 -13.51 7.62
CA CYS A 193 -3.07 -12.98 8.36
C CYS A 193 -3.32 -13.01 9.88
N GLN A 194 -4.47 -12.48 10.32
CA GLN A 194 -4.83 -12.39 11.74
C GLN A 194 -4.89 -13.75 12.47
N PRO A 195 -5.39 -14.84 11.85
CA PRO A 195 -5.40 -16.15 12.51
C PRO A 195 -4.01 -16.78 12.67
N ALA A 196 -2.99 -16.30 11.94
CA ALA A 196 -1.65 -16.88 11.95
C ALA A 196 -0.96 -16.76 13.32
N ALA A 197 0.01 -17.66 13.58
CA ALA A 197 0.64 -17.82 14.90
C ALA A 197 1.53 -16.63 15.35
N LEU A 198 1.98 -15.78 14.41
CA LEU A 198 2.83 -14.62 14.69
C LEU A 198 1.97 -13.36 14.85
N ARG A 199 1.51 -13.09 16.07
CA ARG A 199 0.57 -11.97 16.34
C ARG A 199 1.22 -10.65 16.76
N TYR A 200 2.48 -10.69 17.15
CA TYR A 200 3.19 -9.53 17.67
C TYR A 200 4.25 -9.04 16.69
N GLY A 201 4.66 -7.79 16.86
CA GLY A 201 5.67 -7.15 16.06
C GLY A 201 5.11 -6.39 14.85
N ILE A 202 6.05 -5.89 14.06
CA ILE A 202 5.80 -4.89 13.01
C ILE A 202 5.70 -5.60 11.67
N GLU A 203 4.67 -5.26 10.88
CA GLU A 203 4.57 -5.68 9.49
C GLU A 203 5.55 -4.83 8.64
N PRO A 204 6.49 -5.45 7.91
CA PRO A 204 7.59 -4.75 7.23
C PRO A 204 7.24 -3.64 6.25
N VAL A 205 6.15 -3.79 5.49
CA VAL A 205 5.77 -2.89 4.39
C VAL A 205 5.13 -1.62 4.92
N SER A 206 4.09 -1.76 5.73
CA SER A 206 3.38 -0.66 6.37
C SER A 206 4.16 -0.02 7.52
N GLY A 207 5.08 -0.76 8.15
CA GLY A 207 5.76 -0.31 9.37
C GLY A 207 4.83 -0.20 10.58
N LEU A 208 3.63 -0.78 10.48
CA LEU A 208 2.64 -0.77 11.54
C LEU A 208 2.67 -2.06 12.36
N PRO A 209 2.27 -1.99 13.63
CA PRO A 209 2.13 -3.20 14.43
C PRO A 209 0.98 -4.04 13.89
N ARG A 210 1.18 -5.36 13.83
CA ARG A 210 0.13 -6.31 13.40
C ARG A 210 -1.15 -6.17 14.22
N THR A 211 -1.03 -5.85 15.51
CA THR A 211 -2.17 -5.61 16.40
C THR A 211 -2.97 -4.35 16.05
N LEU A 212 -2.35 -3.34 15.43
CA LEU A 212 -3.06 -2.18 14.90
C LEU A 212 -3.71 -2.49 13.55
N LEU A 213 -3.02 -3.25 12.69
CA LEU A 213 -3.57 -3.73 11.41
C LEU A 213 -4.78 -4.63 11.61
N ASP A 214 -4.79 -5.48 12.63
CA ASP A 214 -5.96 -6.27 13.05
C ASP A 214 -7.18 -5.39 13.33
N ILE A 215 -6.97 -4.25 13.97
CA ILE A 215 -8.05 -3.28 14.24
C ILE A 215 -8.52 -2.61 12.95
N PHE A 216 -7.60 -2.22 12.06
CA PHE A 216 -7.95 -1.64 10.76
C PHE A 216 -8.70 -2.63 9.85
N ALA A 217 -8.34 -3.90 9.87
CA ALA A 217 -9.02 -4.96 9.12
C ALA A 217 -10.48 -5.19 9.56
N GLY A 218 -10.88 -4.72 10.74
CA GLY A 218 -12.25 -4.79 11.23
C GLY A 218 -13.08 -3.52 10.99
N ILE A 219 -12.51 -2.43 10.44
CA ILE A 219 -13.26 -1.20 10.14
C ILE A 219 -14.38 -1.50 9.14
N GLY A 220 -15.59 -1.03 9.43
CA GLY A 220 -16.79 -1.32 8.62
C GLY A 220 -17.52 -2.62 8.98
N ALA A 221 -16.94 -3.46 9.85
CA ALA A 221 -17.54 -4.71 10.32
C ALA A 221 -17.71 -4.75 11.85
N GLU A 222 -16.62 -4.90 12.62
CA GLU A 222 -16.66 -5.01 14.09
C GLU A 222 -15.89 -3.91 14.83
N THR A 223 -14.94 -3.25 14.17
CA THR A 223 -14.08 -2.28 14.83
C THR A 223 -14.91 -1.05 15.19
N THR A 224 -14.85 -0.71 16.47
CA THR A 224 -15.47 0.52 16.98
C THR A 224 -14.40 1.56 17.25
N GLU A 225 -14.81 2.81 17.37
CA GLU A 225 -13.92 3.88 17.83
C GLU A 225 -13.26 3.53 19.18
N GLN A 226 -14.00 2.88 20.10
CA GLN A 226 -13.47 2.46 21.39
C GLN A 226 -12.33 1.44 21.25
N THR A 227 -12.40 0.55 20.25
CA THR A 227 -11.34 -0.43 19.97
C THR A 227 -9.99 0.24 19.68
N LEU A 228 -9.99 1.37 18.96
CA LEU A 228 -8.78 2.14 18.70
C LEU A 228 -8.29 2.92 19.93
N TRP A 229 -9.20 3.40 20.78
CA TRP A 229 -8.84 4.04 22.04
C TRP A 229 -8.23 3.06 23.05
N ASP A 230 -8.74 1.84 23.09
CA ASP A 230 -8.31 0.77 23.99
C ASP A 230 -7.04 0.05 23.50
N TRP A 231 -6.56 0.34 22.29
CA TRP A 231 -5.33 -0.25 21.79
C TRP A 231 -4.14 0.19 22.65
N ALA A 232 -3.53 -0.80 23.32
CA ALA A 232 -2.47 -0.59 24.31
C ALA A 232 -1.15 -0.09 23.71
N GLY A 233 -0.99 -0.19 22.39
CA GLY A 233 0.29 0.04 21.71
C GLY A 233 1.19 -1.20 21.74
N GLU A 234 2.37 -1.04 21.15
CA GLU A 234 3.45 -2.03 21.13
C GLU A 234 4.78 -1.33 21.47
N PRO A 235 5.81 -2.05 21.94
CA PRO A 235 7.14 -1.46 22.13
C PRO A 235 7.77 -1.15 20.76
N GLY A 236 8.21 0.09 20.58
CA GLY A 236 8.86 0.56 19.35
C GLY A 236 9.83 1.71 19.62
N THR A 237 10.49 2.17 18.56
CA THR A 237 11.33 3.37 18.59
C THR A 237 10.50 4.64 18.79
N PHE A 238 11.14 5.78 19.09
CA PHE A 238 10.42 7.05 19.17
C PHE A 238 9.70 7.39 17.86
N LEU A 239 10.38 7.17 16.73
CA LEU A 239 9.82 7.41 15.40
C LEU A 239 8.58 6.54 15.18
N GLN A 240 8.66 5.25 15.50
CA GLN A 240 7.55 4.30 15.40
C GLN A 240 6.36 4.70 16.27
N CYS A 241 6.58 5.07 17.53
CA CYS A 241 5.52 5.52 18.42
C CYS A 241 4.75 6.73 17.85
N TYR A 242 5.45 7.72 17.28
CA TYR A 242 4.79 8.87 16.65
C TYR A 242 3.98 8.47 15.41
N LEU A 243 4.53 7.61 14.56
CA LEU A 243 3.84 7.10 13.37
C LEU A 243 2.56 6.34 13.76
N TRP A 244 2.66 5.42 14.71
CA TRP A 244 1.54 4.57 15.12
C TRP A 244 0.43 5.36 15.79
N GLU A 245 0.79 6.36 16.58
CA GLU A 245 -0.19 7.27 17.17
C GLU A 245 -0.95 8.05 16.09
N ALA A 246 -0.24 8.57 15.08
CA ALA A 246 -0.87 9.26 13.96
C ALA A 246 -1.85 8.34 13.20
N HIS A 247 -1.47 7.09 12.94
CA HIS A 247 -2.33 6.10 12.28
C HIS A 247 -3.57 5.77 13.10
N ARG A 248 -3.40 5.49 14.39
CA ARG A 248 -4.51 5.19 15.30
C ARG A 248 -5.56 6.31 15.30
N LEU A 249 -5.12 7.55 15.45
CA LEU A 249 -5.99 8.73 15.45
C LEU A 249 -6.68 8.94 14.09
N ALA A 250 -5.98 8.67 12.99
CA ALA A 250 -6.57 8.70 11.64
C ALA A 250 -7.65 7.62 11.47
N GLY A 251 -7.46 6.41 12.00
CA GLY A 251 -8.49 5.37 12.04
C GLY A 251 -9.76 5.83 12.77
N ILE A 252 -9.61 6.55 13.88
CA ILE A 252 -10.74 7.11 14.63
C ILE A 252 -11.52 8.12 13.76
N LEU A 253 -10.83 8.98 13.01
CA LEU A 253 -11.47 9.92 12.08
C LEU A 253 -12.25 9.20 10.98
N ILE A 254 -11.70 8.12 10.41
CA ILE A 254 -12.38 7.29 9.41
C ILE A 254 -13.70 6.74 9.96
N ILE A 255 -13.69 6.15 11.16
CA ILE A 255 -14.89 5.58 11.78
C ILE A 255 -15.95 6.65 12.02
N ARG A 256 -15.56 7.83 12.52
CA ARG A 256 -16.48 8.95 12.75
C ARG A 256 -17.11 9.43 11.45
N LYS A 257 -16.32 9.52 10.37
CA LYS A 257 -16.83 9.93 9.05
C LYS A 257 -17.84 8.93 8.50
N GLN A 258 -17.57 7.63 8.60
CA GLN A 258 -18.51 6.58 8.18
C GLN A 258 -19.83 6.64 8.98
N ALA A 259 -19.78 6.86 10.30
CA ALA A 259 -20.97 6.99 11.13
C ALA A 259 -21.85 8.19 10.71
N ASN A 260 -21.23 9.29 10.27
CA ASN A 260 -21.93 10.48 9.80
C ASN A 260 -22.55 10.33 8.40
N THR A 261 -22.00 9.46 7.55
CA THR A 261 -22.56 9.17 6.22
C THR A 261 -23.67 8.11 6.26
N SER A 262 -23.63 7.22 7.26
CA SER A 262 -24.57 6.09 7.42
C SER A 262 -25.89 6.46 8.09
N SER A 263 -26.08 7.71 8.50
CA SER A 263 -27.30 8.23 9.15
C SER A 263 -28.44 8.48 8.15
N THR A 264 -28.78 7.44 7.37
CA THR A 264 -30.13 7.32 6.79
C THR A 264 -31.07 6.75 7.85
N PRO A 265 -32.24 7.37 8.11
CA PRO A 265 -33.19 6.87 9.09
C PRO A 265 -33.90 5.64 8.51
N THR A 266 -33.42 4.44 8.83
CA THR A 266 -34.18 3.21 8.59
C THR A 266 -35.15 2.99 9.75
N PRO A 267 -36.48 2.95 9.50
CA PRO A 267 -37.45 2.66 10.54
C PRO A 267 -37.70 1.15 10.57
N ASN A 268 -36.91 0.39 11.34
CA ASN A 268 -37.42 -0.68 12.23
C ASN A 268 -36.33 -1.61 12.79
N ASN A 269 -36.40 -1.72 14.11
CA ASN A 269 -36.34 -2.92 14.96
C ASN A 269 -35.12 -3.87 14.93
N ASN A 270 -34.37 -3.73 16.03
CA ASN A 270 -34.05 -4.76 17.02
C ASN A 270 -32.75 -5.57 16.89
N ILE A 271 -31.95 -5.39 17.96
CA ILE A 271 -30.83 -6.21 18.46
C ILE A 271 -29.52 -5.88 17.74
N SER A 272 -28.68 -4.97 18.24
CA SER A 272 -28.09 -5.00 19.58
C SER A 272 -28.05 -3.60 20.20
N ALA A 273 -28.02 -3.56 21.53
CA ALA A 273 -27.82 -2.34 22.31
C ALA A 273 -26.59 -1.58 21.77
N ARG A 274 -26.86 -0.55 20.97
CA ARG A 274 -25.92 0.51 20.60
C ARG A 274 -25.58 1.20 21.91
N ARG A 275 -24.64 0.61 22.67
CA ARG A 275 -24.05 1.23 23.85
C ARG A 275 -23.67 2.62 23.39
N GLN A 276 -24.33 3.64 23.94
CA GLN A 276 -23.87 4.99 23.73
C GLN A 276 -22.39 4.99 24.07
N PRO A 277 -21.50 5.41 23.15
CA PRO A 277 -20.10 5.50 23.49
C PRO A 277 -20.00 6.38 24.74
N ALA A 278 -19.30 5.89 25.76
CA ALA A 278 -18.87 6.72 26.87
C ALA A 278 -18.34 8.03 26.27
N LYS A 279 -18.76 9.19 26.80
CA LYS A 279 -18.38 10.54 26.31
C LYS A 279 -16.98 10.51 25.70
N CYS A 280 -16.91 10.52 24.37
CA CYS A 280 -15.64 10.33 23.69
C CYS A 280 -14.72 11.53 24.02
N PRO A 281 -13.46 11.31 24.41
CA PRO A 281 -12.68 12.36 25.08
C PRO A 281 -12.18 13.49 24.17
N ALA A 282 -12.10 13.30 22.85
CA ALA A 282 -11.51 14.30 21.95
C ALA A 282 -12.41 14.63 20.75
N ASP A 283 -12.61 15.92 20.47
CA ASP A 283 -13.28 16.42 19.27
C ASP A 283 -12.41 16.19 18.01
N THR A 284 -13.03 16.19 16.82
CA THR A 284 -12.35 16.05 15.51
C THR A 284 -11.22 17.05 15.34
N SER A 285 -11.41 18.29 15.78
CA SER A 285 -10.36 19.32 15.74
C SER A 285 -9.12 18.96 16.55
N VAL A 286 -9.30 18.31 17.71
CA VAL A 286 -8.22 17.83 18.58
C VAL A 286 -7.51 16.64 17.95
N LEU A 287 -8.25 15.71 17.32
CA LEU A 287 -7.67 14.58 16.61
C LEU A 287 -6.77 15.03 15.46
N VAL A 288 -7.25 15.96 14.62
CA VAL A 288 -6.45 16.55 13.54
C VAL A 288 -5.19 17.21 14.09
N ALA A 289 -5.31 18.02 15.15
CA ALA A 289 -4.15 18.65 15.78
C ALA A 289 -3.11 17.62 16.25
N ARG A 290 -3.55 16.53 16.89
CA ARG A 290 -2.68 15.47 17.39
C ARG A 290 -2.02 14.68 16.28
N ILE A 291 -2.74 14.37 15.20
CA ILE A 291 -2.16 13.73 14.02
C ILE A 291 -1.02 14.60 13.45
N LEU A 292 -1.30 15.89 13.22
CA LEU A 292 -0.30 16.81 12.68
C LEU A 292 0.88 17.00 13.64
N ALA A 293 0.64 17.06 14.95
CA ALA A 293 1.69 17.15 15.96
C ALA A 293 2.57 15.88 15.99
N SER A 294 1.97 14.68 15.91
CA SER A 294 2.73 13.43 15.85
C SER A 294 3.58 13.35 14.57
N LEU A 295 3.05 13.79 13.43
CA LEU A 295 3.80 13.81 12.17
C LEU A 295 4.90 14.89 12.16
N ASP A 296 4.69 16.03 12.80
CA ASP A 296 5.74 17.04 12.96
C ASP A 296 6.84 16.55 13.93
N ALA A 297 6.46 15.91 15.04
CA ALA A 297 7.41 15.27 15.96
C ALA A 297 8.22 14.18 15.25
N LEU A 298 7.58 13.35 14.42
CA LEU A 298 8.26 12.37 13.57
C LEU A 298 9.27 13.05 12.64
N ARG A 299 8.86 14.11 11.93
CA ARG A 299 9.73 14.86 11.00
C ARG A 299 10.96 15.43 11.71
N LEU A 300 10.78 16.05 12.88
CA LEU A 300 11.86 16.62 13.69
C LEU A 300 12.78 15.51 14.21
N ALA A 301 12.21 14.46 14.80
CA ALA A 301 12.98 13.35 15.36
C ALA A 301 13.76 12.58 14.29
N SER A 302 13.23 12.42 13.07
CA SER A 302 13.97 11.84 11.94
C SER A 302 15.14 12.71 11.49
N GLY A 303 15.06 14.03 11.67
CA GLY A 303 16.19 14.94 11.41
C GLY A 303 17.30 14.79 12.44
N GLU A 304 16.94 14.58 13.70
CA GLU A 304 17.88 14.34 14.81
C GLU A 304 18.48 12.91 14.79
N ARG A 305 17.71 11.93 14.32
CA ARG A 305 18.02 10.49 14.35
C ARG A 305 17.91 9.85 12.96
N PRO A 306 18.73 10.28 11.98
CA PRO A 306 18.57 9.87 10.59
C PRO A 306 18.83 8.38 10.32
N THR A 307 19.48 7.66 11.26
CA THR A 307 19.85 6.26 11.11
C THR A 307 18.95 5.29 11.87
N GLU A 308 17.99 5.77 12.68
CA GLU A 308 17.16 4.91 13.53
C GLU A 308 16.08 4.17 12.73
N ASP A 309 15.39 4.86 11.82
CA ASP A 309 14.46 4.26 10.87
C ASP A 309 14.39 5.12 9.60
N VAL A 310 15.18 4.72 8.60
CA VAL A 310 15.39 5.51 7.37
C VAL A 310 14.11 5.57 6.52
N PHE A 311 13.27 4.54 6.59
CA PHE A 311 12.13 4.36 5.70
C PHE A 311 10.78 4.67 6.32
N ILE A 312 10.75 4.99 7.62
CA ILE A 312 9.50 5.26 8.34
C ILE A 312 8.63 6.36 7.72
N LYS A 313 9.23 7.26 6.95
CA LYS A 313 8.52 8.33 6.25
C LYS A 313 7.63 7.83 5.10
N ASN A 314 7.82 6.61 4.61
CA ASN A 314 6.98 6.05 3.56
C ASN A 314 5.53 5.87 4.04
N ALA A 315 5.32 5.55 5.32
CA ALA A 315 4.00 5.33 5.90
C ALA A 315 3.22 6.60 6.32
N ILE A 316 3.70 7.83 6.04
CA ILE A 316 3.01 9.03 6.55
C ILE A 316 1.75 9.41 5.76
N LEU A 317 1.55 8.81 4.58
CA LEU A 317 0.50 9.20 3.64
C LEU A 317 -0.90 9.04 4.24
N PHE A 318 -1.22 7.88 4.81
CA PHE A 318 -2.53 7.64 5.42
C PHE A 318 -2.91 8.68 6.47
N PRO A 319 -2.16 8.88 7.57
CA PRO A 319 -2.57 9.82 8.59
C PRO A 319 -2.59 11.27 8.08
N MET A 320 -1.65 11.64 7.20
CA MET A 320 -1.62 12.98 6.60
C MET A 320 -2.85 13.24 5.73
N PHE A 321 -3.20 12.29 4.86
CA PHE A 321 -4.32 12.41 3.95
C PHE A 321 -5.65 12.43 4.71
N VAL A 322 -5.83 11.56 5.71
CA VAL A 322 -7.05 11.52 6.53
C VAL A 322 -7.26 12.82 7.31
N ALA A 323 -6.22 13.39 7.91
CA ALA A 323 -6.30 14.73 8.51
C ALA A 323 -6.69 15.80 7.48
N GLY A 324 -6.20 15.66 6.24
CA GLY A 324 -6.57 16.49 5.10
C GLY A 324 -8.05 16.47 4.73
N LEU A 325 -8.76 15.37 5.00
CA LEU A 325 -10.18 15.24 4.67
C LEU A 325 -11.09 16.11 5.57
N GLU A 326 -10.59 16.61 6.70
CA GLU A 326 -11.35 17.42 7.67
C GLU A 326 -11.40 18.90 7.26
N ALA A 327 -11.99 19.19 6.09
CA ALA A 327 -12.03 20.53 5.50
C ALA A 327 -12.59 21.61 6.43
N SER A 328 -13.60 21.27 7.25
CA SER A 328 -14.23 22.20 8.19
C SER A 328 -13.28 22.65 9.31
N VAL A 329 -12.38 21.77 9.76
CA VAL A 329 -11.33 22.05 10.73
C VAL A 329 -10.25 22.91 10.08
N LEU A 330 -9.77 22.49 8.91
CA LEU A 330 -8.68 23.15 8.18
C LEU A 330 -9.04 24.58 7.73
N ARG A 331 -10.32 24.86 7.43
CA ARG A 331 -10.79 26.22 7.12
C ARG A 331 -10.49 27.21 8.25
N ARG A 332 -10.58 26.76 9.50
CA ARG A 332 -10.33 27.59 10.69
C ARG A 332 -8.84 27.68 11.05
N LYS A 333 -8.01 26.87 10.39
CA LYS A 333 -6.60 26.63 10.70
C LYS A 333 -5.77 26.56 9.42
N PRO A 334 -5.59 27.67 8.69
CA PRO A 334 -4.85 27.70 7.43
C PRO A 334 -3.39 27.21 7.58
N GLU A 335 -2.79 27.37 8.76
CA GLU A 335 -1.46 26.85 9.08
C GLU A 335 -1.39 25.32 8.98
N TRP A 336 -2.45 24.61 9.39
CA TRP A 336 -2.53 23.14 9.31
C TRP A 336 -2.69 22.67 7.88
N LYS A 337 -3.49 23.40 7.08
CA LYS A 337 -3.62 23.17 5.64
C LYS A 337 -2.25 23.28 4.95
N GLN A 338 -1.43 24.25 5.34
CA GLN A 338 -0.08 24.40 4.80
C GLN A 338 0.87 23.29 5.24
N THR A 339 0.77 22.81 6.48
CA THR A 339 1.53 21.64 6.94
C THR A 339 1.23 20.41 6.08
N ILE A 340 -0.05 20.15 5.77
CA ILE A 340 -0.46 19.03 4.91
C ILE A 340 0.11 19.19 3.50
N ARG A 341 0.01 20.40 2.91
CA ARG A 341 0.62 20.67 1.60
C ARG A 341 2.09 20.32 1.59
N ASN A 342 2.85 20.84 2.55
CA ASN A 342 4.29 20.61 2.63
C ASN A 342 4.63 19.12 2.84
N GLY A 343 3.81 18.38 3.58
CA GLY A 343 3.97 16.95 3.80
C GLY A 343 3.64 16.09 2.57
N LEU A 344 2.84 16.60 1.64
CA LEU A 344 2.45 15.95 0.38
C LEU A 344 3.15 16.56 -0.84
N LEU A 345 4.40 16.98 -0.71
CA LEU A 345 5.25 17.37 -1.83
C LEU A 345 6.26 16.27 -2.18
N GLY A 346 6.69 16.23 -3.45
CA GLY A 346 7.92 15.55 -3.87
C GLY A 346 7.75 14.21 -4.58
N SER A 347 6.56 13.60 -4.57
CA SER A 347 6.26 12.41 -5.38
C SER A 347 4.97 12.60 -6.18
N HIS A 348 4.86 11.89 -7.30
CA HIS A 348 3.66 11.92 -8.13
C HIS A 348 2.40 11.49 -7.35
N GLN A 349 2.52 10.44 -6.53
CA GLN A 349 1.44 9.97 -5.65
C GLN A 349 0.96 11.09 -4.71
N CYS A 350 1.91 11.78 -4.06
CA CYS A 350 1.60 12.90 -3.17
C CYS A 350 0.89 14.04 -3.91
N GLU A 351 1.34 14.39 -5.12
CA GLU A 351 0.74 15.46 -5.93
C GLU A 351 -0.71 15.13 -6.32
N VAL A 352 -0.99 13.89 -6.73
CA VAL A 352 -2.35 13.44 -7.06
C VAL A 352 -3.26 13.47 -5.82
N LEU A 353 -2.77 12.95 -4.69
CA LEU A 353 -3.52 12.99 -3.42
C LEU A 353 -3.77 14.43 -2.96
N LEU A 354 -2.78 15.32 -3.06
CA LEU A 354 -2.93 16.73 -2.72
C LEU A 354 -3.93 17.43 -3.64
N SER A 355 -3.95 17.10 -4.94
CA SER A 355 -4.94 17.63 -5.88
C SER A 355 -6.38 17.25 -5.48
N LEU A 356 -6.60 16.01 -5.04
CA LEU A 356 -7.90 15.57 -4.52
C LEU A 356 -8.31 16.37 -3.27
N LEU A 357 -7.37 16.60 -2.35
CA LEU A 357 -7.62 17.40 -1.14
C LEU A 357 -7.95 18.86 -1.48
N GLU A 358 -7.21 19.50 -2.40
CA GLU A 358 -7.47 20.88 -2.81
C GLU A 358 -8.86 21.04 -3.42
N GLU A 359 -9.29 20.08 -4.24
CA GLU A 359 -10.64 20.12 -4.82
C GLU A 359 -11.72 19.95 -3.75
N LEU A 360 -11.52 19.07 -2.77
CA LEU A 360 -12.43 18.95 -1.62
C LEU A 360 -12.49 20.24 -0.80
N TRP A 361 -11.34 20.87 -0.56
CA TRP A 361 -11.25 22.12 0.18
C TRP A 361 -11.92 23.28 -0.55
N GLN A 362 -11.99 23.26 -1.88
CA GLN A 362 -12.66 24.27 -2.70
C GLN A 362 -14.17 24.09 -2.78
N LYS A 363 -14.66 22.85 -2.87
CA LYS A 363 -16.09 22.56 -3.09
C LYS A 363 -16.96 22.79 -1.85
N GLU A 364 -16.35 22.83 -0.66
CA GLU A 364 -16.99 23.10 0.64
C GLU A 364 -18.21 22.20 0.97
N ASP A 365 -18.43 21.12 0.22
CA ASP A 365 -19.52 20.18 0.41
C ASP A 365 -19.13 19.13 1.46
N PRO A 366 -19.77 19.12 2.65
CA PRO A 366 -19.45 18.16 3.70
C PRO A 366 -19.82 16.71 3.33
N ASN A 367 -20.68 16.51 2.33
CA ASN A 367 -21.13 15.19 1.89
C ASN A 367 -20.30 14.64 0.74
N LEU A 368 -19.39 15.44 0.15
CA LEU A 368 -18.59 15.02 -0.98
C LEU A 368 -17.61 13.91 -0.56
N SER A 369 -17.83 12.72 -1.09
CA SER A 369 -16.97 11.57 -0.86
C SER A 369 -15.70 11.67 -1.71
N VAL A 370 -14.55 11.61 -1.04
CA VAL A 370 -13.25 11.56 -1.73
C VAL A 370 -13.13 10.33 -2.64
N HIS A 371 -13.76 9.21 -2.27
CA HIS A 371 -13.76 8.00 -3.10
C HIS A 371 -14.58 8.19 -4.38
N GLU A 372 -15.71 8.90 -4.31
CA GLU A 372 -16.51 9.23 -5.50
C GLU A 372 -15.75 10.19 -6.41
N LEU A 373 -15.11 11.21 -5.84
CA LEU A 373 -14.29 12.15 -6.58
C LEU A 373 -13.14 11.45 -7.32
N ALA A 374 -12.42 10.55 -6.65
CA ALA A 374 -11.35 9.77 -7.25
C ALA A 374 -11.88 8.85 -8.37
N ARG A 375 -13.02 8.17 -8.17
CA ARG A 375 -13.66 7.33 -9.21
C ARG A 375 -14.09 8.14 -10.43
N GLN A 376 -14.62 9.35 -10.25
CA GLN A 376 -14.97 10.25 -11.36
C GLN A 376 -13.73 10.61 -12.20
N LYS A 377 -12.58 10.75 -11.56
CA LYS A 377 -11.28 10.96 -12.22
C LYS A 377 -10.60 9.67 -12.68
N ARG A 378 -11.23 8.51 -12.49
CA ARG A 378 -10.69 7.17 -12.78
C ARG A 378 -9.36 6.88 -12.04
N LEU A 379 -9.23 7.41 -10.83
CA LEU A 379 -8.06 7.22 -9.98
C LEU A 379 -8.32 6.15 -8.92
N GLU A 380 -7.33 5.28 -8.72
CA GLU A 380 -7.30 4.31 -7.63
C GLU A 380 -5.96 4.44 -6.86
N MET A 381 -5.97 5.21 -5.77
CA MET A 381 -4.74 5.58 -5.03
C MET A 381 -4.55 4.72 -3.79
N GLY A 382 -3.29 4.44 -3.43
CA GLY A 382 -2.93 3.91 -2.12
C GLY A 382 -2.49 5.01 -1.15
N LEU A 383 -2.60 4.72 0.15
CA LEU A 383 -2.19 5.59 1.26
C LEU A 383 -1.13 4.94 2.17
N ILE A 384 -0.51 3.86 1.68
CA ILE A 384 0.47 3.03 2.37
C ILE A 384 1.85 3.21 1.76
#